data_AF-A0A4Q4UB16-F1
#
_entry.id   AF-A0A4Q4UB16-F1
#
_cell.length_a   1.000
_cell.length_b   1.000
_cell.length_c   1.000
_cell.angle_alpha   90.00
_cell.angle_beta   90.00
_cell.angle_gamma   90.00
#
_symmetry.space_group_name_H-M   'P 1'
#
loop_
_entity.id
_entity.type
_entity.pdbx_description
1 polymer ?
#
loop_
_entity_poly.entity_id
_entity_poly.type
_entity_poly.pdbx_seq_one_letter_code
_entity_poly.pdbx_strand_id
1 'polypeptide(L)'
;MNPTDAELNANQAARVGRYFNVFPRDFHYLGRVAEGEMSIVFSVLERSDNPYIRKPRHIVVKRSWREEVSHVEDDIKLDNEIEVVQASGSTRLRGAPHIAQPVYLSPNPLIKLSRPYLIVEFVENGTLKEFYGRVIGGEVPLPDGVLLGFFFCPYPDRKTPEYPPFTPEQPLPLEEIPDEDEWGNDPQAQWVHGNMTMDNILIGDHNPLDGEHILTPILKLIDFGAVYDAEDPEKKDIGIKTNIYDIGRIMRILMTLDDEWDPAPGDVTVEIDGVQRTFATAAASLHPASEWPNLDPDLITIVLCCQAVDVDNQPSLAQLMHALDHQAAIKNHIWYRRQKFPTWRTERTRDVNLMINELIYYP
;
A
#
# COMPACT_ATOMS: atom_id res chain seq x y z
N MET A 1 -25.84 32.64 5.80
CA MET A 1 -24.41 32.33 5.58
C MET A 1 -24.33 30.82 5.50
N ASN A 2 -23.76 30.28 4.43
CA ASN A 2 -23.45 28.87 4.39
C ASN A 2 -22.32 28.60 5.40
N PRO A 3 -22.39 27.52 6.18
CA PRO A 3 -21.33 27.15 7.09
C PRO A 3 -20.03 26.95 6.31
N THR A 4 -18.91 27.32 6.93
CA THR A 4 -17.57 27.04 6.41
C THR A 4 -17.27 25.55 6.48
N ASP A 5 -16.34 25.06 5.65
CA ASP A 5 -15.89 23.66 5.70
C ASP A 5 -15.37 23.25 7.08
N ALA A 6 -14.73 24.18 7.81
CA ALA A 6 -14.29 23.96 9.18
C ALA A 6 -15.46 23.73 10.16
N GLU A 7 -16.55 24.49 10.01
CA GLU A 7 -17.76 24.33 10.83
C GLU A 7 -18.49 23.03 10.50
N LEU A 8 -18.57 22.66 9.21
CA LEU A 8 -19.10 21.37 8.76
C LEU A 8 -18.26 20.22 9.33
N ASN A 9 -16.93 20.35 9.33
CA ASN A 9 -15.98 19.36 9.86
C ASN A 9 -16.21 19.12 11.35
N ALA A 10 -16.29 20.19 12.13
CA ALA A 10 -16.54 20.12 13.56
C ALA A 10 -17.91 19.49 13.87
N ASN A 11 -18.94 19.80 13.08
CA ASN A 11 -20.27 19.21 13.22
C ASN A 11 -20.28 17.70 12.94
N GLN A 12 -19.56 17.23 11.92
CA GLN A 12 -19.44 15.80 11.63
C GLN A 12 -18.68 15.06 12.73
N ALA A 13 -17.55 15.62 13.19
CA ALA A 13 -16.79 15.05 14.30
C ALA A 13 -17.64 14.93 15.57
N ALA A 14 -18.39 15.98 15.92
CA ALA A 14 -19.30 15.95 17.05
C ALA A 14 -20.43 14.91 16.86
N ARG A 15 -20.97 14.77 15.63
CA ARG A 15 -22.01 13.81 15.31
C ARG A 15 -21.52 12.37 15.48
N VAL A 16 -20.38 12.01 14.92
CA VAL A 16 -19.81 10.66 15.03
C VAL A 16 -19.42 10.37 16.48
N GLY A 17 -18.78 11.32 17.17
CA GLY A 17 -18.44 11.19 18.58
C GLY A 17 -19.63 10.86 19.47
N ARG A 18 -20.83 11.40 19.18
CA ARG A 18 -22.06 11.07 19.93
C ARG A 18 -22.43 9.60 19.89
N TYR A 19 -22.18 8.89 18.78
CA TYR A 19 -22.50 7.45 18.69
C TYR A 19 -21.60 6.61 19.61
N PHE A 20 -20.31 6.91 19.64
CA PHE A 20 -19.36 6.23 20.52
C PHE A 20 -19.54 6.59 22.00
N ASN A 21 -19.94 7.82 22.30
CA ASN A 21 -20.21 8.27 23.67
C ASN A 21 -21.41 7.58 24.34
N VAL A 22 -22.24 6.84 23.59
CA VAL A 22 -23.29 5.97 24.16
C VAL A 22 -22.69 4.76 24.87
N PHE A 23 -21.50 4.33 24.44
CA PHE A 23 -20.76 3.18 24.96
C PHE A 23 -19.40 3.62 25.52
N PRO A 24 -19.37 4.51 26.54
CA PRO A 24 -18.13 5.15 26.99
C PRO A 24 -17.18 4.20 27.77
N ARG A 25 -17.68 3.02 28.12
CA ARG A 25 -16.86 1.93 28.70
C ARG A 25 -16.11 1.17 27.61
N ASP A 26 -16.76 0.99 26.46
CA ASP A 26 -16.25 0.17 25.36
C ASP A 26 -15.45 1.01 24.34
N PHE A 27 -15.70 2.32 24.23
CA PHE A 27 -15.06 3.16 23.24
C PHE A 27 -14.62 4.52 23.78
N HIS A 28 -13.52 5.02 23.24
CA HIS A 28 -13.02 6.36 23.44
C HIS A 28 -12.77 7.02 22.08
N TYR A 29 -13.63 7.97 21.72
CA TYR A 29 -13.48 8.75 20.50
C TYR A 29 -12.32 9.74 20.65
N LEU A 30 -11.30 9.60 19.80
CA LEU A 30 -10.07 10.41 19.87
C LEU A 30 -10.16 11.67 19.02
N GLY A 31 -11.00 11.67 17.99
CA GLY A 31 -11.21 12.83 17.12
C GLY A 31 -11.03 12.51 15.65
N ARG A 32 -10.91 13.56 14.85
CA ARG A 32 -10.61 13.48 13.42
C ARG A 32 -9.11 13.28 13.22
N VAL A 33 -8.73 12.42 12.28
CA VAL A 33 -7.32 12.17 11.93
C VAL A 33 -6.98 12.55 10.50
N ALA A 34 -7.94 12.47 9.57
CA ALA A 34 -7.72 12.89 8.19
C ALA A 34 -9.02 13.37 7.54
N GLU A 35 -8.85 14.10 6.43
CA GLU A 35 -9.90 14.59 5.54
C GLU A 35 -9.43 14.27 4.12
N GLY A 36 -10.16 13.39 3.43
CA GLY A 36 -9.99 13.14 2.01
C GLY A 36 -10.98 13.99 1.21
N GLU A 37 -10.86 13.96 -0.11
CA GLU A 37 -11.72 14.74 -1.02
C GLU A 37 -13.22 14.49 -0.77
N MET A 38 -13.58 13.24 -0.50
CA MET A 38 -14.97 12.77 -0.39
C MET A 38 -15.30 12.14 0.97
N SER A 39 -14.33 12.04 1.88
CA SER A 39 -14.50 11.35 3.14
C SER A 39 -13.80 12.04 4.30
N ILE A 40 -14.34 11.82 5.50
CA ILE A 40 -13.73 12.23 6.74
C ILE A 40 -13.38 10.99 7.56
N VAL A 41 -12.21 11.04 8.19
CA VAL A 41 -11.61 9.91 8.87
C VAL A 41 -11.47 10.22 10.35
N PHE A 42 -12.01 9.35 11.19
CA PHE A 42 -12.04 9.50 12.63
C PHE A 42 -11.29 8.37 13.32
N SER A 43 -10.66 8.70 14.44
CA SER A 43 -9.90 7.79 15.28
C SER A 43 -10.69 7.44 16.53
N VAL A 44 -10.73 6.15 16.84
CA VAL A 44 -11.44 5.60 17.99
C VAL A 44 -10.56 4.54 18.64
N LEU A 45 -10.49 4.58 19.96
CA LEU A 45 -9.90 3.52 20.75
C LEU A 45 -11.02 2.65 21.32
N GLU A 46 -11.13 1.40 20.88
CA GLU A 46 -11.95 0.40 21.55
C GLU A 46 -11.23 -0.04 22.82
N ARG A 47 -11.85 0.29 23.96
CA ARG A 47 -11.39 -0.08 25.28
C ARG A 47 -11.79 -1.51 25.56
N SER A 48 -10.84 -2.24 26.14
CA SER A 48 -11.08 -3.61 26.54
C SER A 48 -11.33 -3.70 28.05
N ASP A 49 -12.57 -3.46 28.46
CA ASP A 49 -13.09 -3.95 29.75
C ASP A 49 -13.71 -5.36 29.59
N ASN A 50 -13.81 -5.83 28.33
CA ASN A 50 -14.37 -7.12 27.94
C ASN A 50 -13.32 -8.23 28.18
N PRO A 51 -13.57 -9.23 29.04
CA PRO A 51 -12.62 -10.32 29.33
C PRO A 51 -12.27 -11.19 28.10
N TYR A 52 -13.01 -11.06 27.00
CA TYR A 52 -12.76 -11.78 25.74
C TYR A 52 -11.91 -10.98 24.73
N ILE A 53 -11.81 -9.65 24.86
CA ILE A 53 -10.92 -8.84 24.04
C ILE A 53 -9.59 -8.74 24.81
N ARG A 54 -8.48 -9.19 24.22
CA ARG A 54 -7.21 -9.35 24.97
C ARG A 54 -6.37 -8.08 25.07
N LYS A 55 -6.66 -7.05 24.25
CA LYS A 55 -5.97 -5.74 24.24
C LYS A 55 -6.89 -4.65 23.67
N PRO A 56 -6.77 -3.38 24.11
CA PRO A 56 -7.41 -2.26 23.43
C PRO A 56 -7.04 -2.24 21.94
N ARG A 57 -8.00 -1.92 21.07
CA ARG A 57 -7.79 -1.81 19.62
C ARG A 57 -7.93 -0.37 19.18
N HIS A 58 -6.96 0.14 18.46
CA HIS A 58 -7.06 1.44 17.80
C HIS A 58 -7.65 1.22 16.40
N ILE A 59 -8.77 1.87 16.12
CA ILE A 59 -9.51 1.74 14.88
C ILE A 59 -9.75 3.10 14.22
N VAL A 60 -10.05 3.03 12.93
CA VAL A 60 -10.39 4.18 12.11
C VAL A 60 -11.78 4.01 11.53
N VAL A 61 -12.55 5.10 11.52
CA VAL A 61 -13.88 5.16 10.90
C VAL A 61 -13.82 6.17 9.74
N LYS A 62 -13.94 5.67 8.51
CA LYS A 62 -14.08 6.49 7.30
C LYS A 62 -15.57 6.66 6.99
N ARG A 63 -15.97 7.88 6.65
CA ARG A 63 -17.37 8.23 6.36
C ARG A 63 -17.46 9.25 5.24
N SER A 64 -18.48 9.14 4.40
CA SER A 64 -18.77 10.13 3.35
C SER A 64 -19.07 11.51 3.93
N TRP A 65 -18.53 12.54 3.28
CA TRP A 65 -18.36 13.88 3.82
C TRP A 65 -19.63 14.76 3.77
N ARG A 66 -20.34 14.83 2.62
CA ARG A 66 -21.34 15.88 2.37
C ARG A 66 -22.78 15.41 2.47
N GLU A 67 -23.56 16.00 3.37
CA GLU A 67 -24.99 15.67 3.62
C GLU A 67 -25.96 16.24 2.56
N GLU A 68 -25.46 16.99 1.56
CA GLU A 68 -26.29 17.51 0.48
C GLU A 68 -26.64 16.42 -0.55
N VAL A 69 -27.91 16.43 -0.99
CA VAL A 69 -28.53 15.45 -1.90
C VAL A 69 -27.79 15.32 -3.26
N SER A 70 -26.92 16.26 -3.61
CA SER A 70 -26.15 16.32 -4.85
C SER A 70 -24.92 15.39 -4.90
N HIS A 71 -24.59 14.67 -3.83
CA HIS A 71 -23.33 13.92 -3.73
C HIS A 71 -23.54 12.43 -3.45
N VAL A 72 -24.44 11.81 -4.23
CA VAL A 72 -24.63 10.35 -4.29
C VAL A 72 -23.32 9.64 -4.70
N GLU A 73 -22.46 10.31 -5.47
CA GLU A 73 -21.16 9.79 -5.91
C GLU A 73 -20.21 9.46 -4.75
N ASP A 74 -20.18 10.26 -3.67
CA ASP A 74 -19.36 10.00 -2.48
C ASP A 74 -19.80 8.71 -1.78
N ASP A 75 -21.11 8.51 -1.67
CA ASP A 75 -21.69 7.31 -1.08
C ASP A 75 -21.41 6.09 -1.98
N ILE A 76 -21.56 6.22 -3.30
CA ILE A 76 -21.24 5.15 -4.26
C ILE A 76 -19.78 4.72 -4.14
N LYS A 77 -18.84 5.67 -4.07
CA LYS A 77 -17.42 5.35 -3.93
C LYS A 77 -17.11 4.65 -2.61
N LEU A 78 -17.70 5.10 -1.51
CA LEU A 78 -17.50 4.46 -0.21
C LEU A 78 -18.19 3.09 -0.14
N ASP A 79 -19.35 2.93 -0.75
CA ASP A 79 -20.03 1.63 -0.89
C ASP A 79 -19.20 0.66 -1.74
N ASN A 80 -18.57 1.14 -2.83
CA ASN A 80 -17.64 0.35 -3.64
C ASN A 80 -16.42 -0.11 -2.81
N GLU A 81 -15.83 0.79 -2.03
CA GLU A 81 -14.72 0.45 -1.12
C GLU A 81 -15.16 -0.58 -0.05
N ILE A 82 -16.35 -0.40 0.53
CA ILE A 82 -16.95 -1.36 1.47
C ILE A 82 -17.17 -2.71 0.78
N GLU A 83 -17.61 -2.74 -0.48
CA GLU A 83 -17.81 -3.98 -1.22
C GLU A 83 -16.48 -4.72 -1.43
N VAL A 84 -15.45 -4.00 -1.89
CA VAL A 84 -14.11 -4.56 -2.13
C VAL A 84 -13.46 -5.06 -0.85
N VAL A 85 -13.56 -4.30 0.25
CA VAL A 85 -12.86 -4.60 1.51
C VAL A 85 -13.69 -5.51 2.45
N GLN A 86 -15.02 -5.41 2.45
CA GLN A 86 -15.91 -6.02 3.47
C GLN A 86 -16.99 -6.99 2.94
N ALA A 87 -17.28 -7.09 1.63
CA ALA A 87 -18.52 -7.74 1.19
C ALA A 87 -18.75 -9.17 1.72
N SER A 88 -19.85 -9.27 2.47
CA SER A 88 -20.47 -10.47 3.04
C SER A 88 -20.92 -11.45 1.95
N GLY A 89 -20.01 -12.21 1.35
CA GLY A 89 -20.32 -13.25 0.36
C GLY A 89 -19.10 -13.77 -0.39
N SER A 90 -18.12 -12.89 -0.60
CA SER A 90 -16.75 -13.20 -0.98
C SER A 90 -15.85 -12.27 -0.18
N THR A 91 -15.14 -12.78 0.82
CA THR A 91 -13.98 -12.13 1.44
C THR A 91 -12.92 -11.88 0.36
N ARG A 92 -13.01 -10.78 -0.40
CA ARG A 92 -12.10 -10.57 -1.54
C ARG A 92 -10.71 -10.13 -1.09
N LEU A 93 -10.60 -9.19 -0.15
CA LEU A 93 -9.30 -8.68 0.36
C LEU A 93 -9.12 -8.80 1.89
N ARG A 94 -10.09 -9.39 2.59
CA ARG A 94 -9.94 -9.69 4.02
C ARG A 94 -8.91 -10.81 4.21
N GLY A 95 -7.95 -10.60 5.10
CA GLY A 95 -6.84 -11.51 5.31
C GLY A 95 -5.53 -11.06 4.66
N ALA A 96 -5.59 -10.09 3.73
CA ALA A 96 -4.43 -9.53 3.05
C ALA A 96 -3.61 -8.60 3.98
N PRO A 97 -2.45 -9.02 4.54
CA PRO A 97 -1.63 -8.19 5.44
C PRO A 97 -1.29 -6.81 4.87
N HIS A 98 -1.18 -6.68 3.55
CA HIS A 98 -0.78 -5.45 2.87
C HIS A 98 -1.94 -4.54 2.50
N ILE A 99 -3.12 -4.82 3.04
CA ILE A 99 -4.33 -4.02 2.91
C ILE A 99 -4.84 -3.71 4.32
N ALA A 100 -5.31 -2.47 4.54
CA ALA A 100 -5.90 -2.11 5.82
C ALA A 100 -7.14 -2.98 6.11
N GLN A 101 -7.09 -3.72 7.22
CA GLN A 101 -8.08 -4.74 7.51
C GLN A 101 -9.38 -4.17 8.07
N PRO A 102 -10.54 -4.68 7.63
CA PRO A 102 -11.83 -4.26 8.18
C PRO A 102 -12.02 -4.75 9.62
N VAL A 103 -12.55 -3.88 10.48
CA VAL A 103 -12.81 -4.18 11.89
C VAL A 103 -14.31 -4.22 12.16
N TYR A 104 -14.77 -5.33 12.74
CA TYR A 104 -16.15 -5.51 13.16
C TYR A 104 -16.28 -5.24 14.66
N LEU A 105 -17.22 -4.37 15.02
CA LEU A 105 -17.51 -3.98 16.40
C LEU A 105 -18.74 -4.72 16.93
N SER A 106 -18.69 -5.13 18.21
CA SER A 106 -19.82 -5.74 18.91
C SER A 106 -19.89 -5.23 20.36
N PRO A 107 -20.84 -4.34 20.70
CA PRO A 107 -21.88 -3.77 19.83
C PRO A 107 -21.28 -2.78 18.82
N ASN A 108 -21.90 -2.66 17.63
CA ASN A 108 -21.55 -1.63 16.65
C ASN A 108 -22.35 -0.33 16.95
N PRO A 109 -21.69 0.76 17.44
CA PRO A 109 -22.39 2.01 17.75
C PRO A 109 -22.94 2.73 16.52
N LEU A 110 -22.41 2.41 15.35
CA LEU A 110 -22.69 3.07 14.08
C LEU A 110 -23.84 2.44 13.29
N ILE A 111 -24.49 1.38 13.81
CA ILE A 111 -25.60 0.69 13.12
C ILE A 111 -26.79 1.60 12.81
N LYS A 112 -26.93 2.71 13.53
CA LYS A 112 -27.99 3.72 13.32
C LYS A 112 -27.53 4.91 12.47
N LEU A 113 -26.32 4.87 11.91
CA LEU A 113 -25.91 5.84 10.90
C LEU A 113 -26.66 5.54 9.60
N SER A 114 -27.20 6.60 8.99
CA SER A 114 -28.02 6.52 7.79
C SER A 114 -27.22 6.55 6.49
N ARG A 115 -25.88 6.61 6.57
CA ARG A 115 -24.97 6.70 5.41
C ARG A 115 -23.86 5.66 5.51
N PRO A 116 -23.22 5.28 4.39
CA PRO A 116 -22.10 4.36 4.38
C PRO A 116 -20.98 4.81 5.31
N TYR A 117 -20.37 3.82 5.98
CA TYR A 117 -19.19 4.00 6.81
C TYR A 117 -18.34 2.74 6.73
N LEU A 118 -17.04 2.92 6.78
CA LEU A 118 -16.07 1.84 6.79
C LEU A 118 -15.28 1.91 8.10
N ILE A 119 -15.16 0.78 8.80
CA ILE A 119 -14.33 0.66 9.99
C ILE A 119 -13.15 -0.25 9.64
N VAL A 120 -11.94 0.28 9.80
CA VAL A 120 -10.67 -0.43 9.54
C VAL A 120 -9.71 -0.29 10.71
N GLU A 121 -8.66 -1.09 10.70
CA GLU A 121 -7.55 -0.94 11.64
C GLU A 121 -6.89 0.44 11.52
N PHE A 122 -6.34 0.93 12.63
CA PHE A 122 -5.44 2.09 12.60
C PHE A 122 -4.03 1.64 12.22
N VAL A 123 -3.38 2.39 11.32
CA VAL A 123 -2.01 2.13 10.87
C VAL A 123 -1.14 3.30 11.33
N GLU A 124 -0.04 2.99 12.03
CA GLU A 124 0.50 3.88 13.07
C GLU A 124 1.51 4.94 12.61
N ASN A 125 2.03 4.87 11.37
CA ASN A 125 3.18 5.68 10.97
C ASN A 125 2.95 6.62 9.77
N GLY A 126 1.68 6.94 9.48
CA GLY A 126 1.32 7.92 8.45
C GLY A 126 1.39 7.36 7.04
N THR A 127 1.42 8.24 6.04
CA THR A 127 1.44 7.84 4.62
C THR A 127 2.86 7.67 4.08
N LEU A 128 3.02 6.95 2.98
CA LEU A 128 4.28 6.87 2.24
C LEU A 128 4.70 8.25 1.70
N LYS A 129 3.76 9.15 1.41
CA LYS A 129 4.07 10.55 1.02
C LYS A 129 4.71 11.32 2.17
N GLU A 130 4.20 11.16 3.40
CA GLU A 130 4.81 11.76 4.59
C GLU A 130 6.20 11.18 4.87
N PHE A 131 6.36 9.86 4.74
CA PHE A 131 7.65 9.19 4.84
C PHE A 131 8.65 9.72 3.80
N TYR A 132 8.23 9.81 2.54
CA TYR A 132 9.01 10.39 1.45
C TYR A 132 9.45 11.83 1.74
N GLY A 133 8.56 12.65 2.32
CA GLY A 133 8.91 14.01 2.76
C GLY A 133 10.05 14.04 3.78
N ARG A 134 10.11 13.05 4.68
CA ARG A 134 11.21 12.89 5.66
C ARG A 134 12.50 12.43 4.99
N VAL A 135 12.42 11.51 4.02
CA VAL A 135 13.56 11.05 3.20
C VAL A 135 14.21 12.24 2.47
N ILE A 136 13.42 13.08 1.80
CA ILE A 136 13.92 14.31 1.16
C ILE A 136 14.55 15.24 2.20
N GLY A 137 13.83 15.52 3.30
CA GLY A 137 14.28 16.46 4.32
C GLY A 137 15.59 16.05 5.00
N GLY A 138 15.86 14.75 5.10
CA GLY A 138 17.11 14.20 5.60
C GLY A 138 18.24 14.12 4.57
N GLU A 139 17.95 14.33 3.28
CA GLU A 139 18.87 14.11 2.15
C GLU A 139 19.50 12.70 2.17
N VAL A 140 18.76 11.71 2.68
CA VAL A 140 19.24 10.33 2.82
C VAL A 140 18.61 9.46 1.72
N PRO A 141 19.36 9.02 0.70
CA PRO A 141 18.82 8.08 -0.27
C PRO A 141 18.49 6.74 0.41
N LEU A 142 17.38 6.13 0.00
CA LEU A 142 17.00 4.81 0.51
C LEU A 142 17.98 3.74 0.00
N PRO A 143 18.42 2.80 0.86
CA PRO A 143 19.18 1.62 0.45
C PRO A 143 18.40 0.78 -0.58
N ASP A 144 19.11 0.12 -1.49
CA ASP A 144 18.52 -0.77 -2.49
C ASP A 144 17.70 -1.90 -1.83
N GLY A 145 18.16 -2.42 -0.69
CA GLY A 145 17.41 -3.42 0.07
C GLY A 145 16.06 -2.91 0.62
N VAL A 146 15.96 -1.62 0.94
CA VAL A 146 14.70 -0.99 1.36
C VAL A 146 13.78 -0.79 0.16
N LEU A 147 14.32 -0.29 -0.95
CA LEU A 147 13.57 -0.10 -2.18
C LEU A 147 13.02 -1.44 -2.71
N LEU A 148 13.83 -2.49 -2.67
CA LEU A 148 13.43 -3.84 -2.99
C LEU A 148 12.34 -4.33 -2.01
N GLY A 149 12.52 -4.12 -0.71
CA GLY A 149 11.53 -4.45 0.31
C GLY A 149 10.19 -3.75 0.10
N PHE A 150 10.17 -2.49 -0.33
CA PHE A 150 8.92 -1.78 -0.68
C PHE A 150 8.27 -2.31 -1.97
N PHE A 151 9.05 -2.77 -2.94
CA PHE A 151 8.54 -3.50 -4.09
C PHE A 151 7.90 -4.83 -3.68
N PHE A 152 8.50 -5.54 -2.73
CA PHE A 152 8.00 -6.80 -2.19
C PHE A 152 6.84 -6.62 -1.25
N CYS A 153 6.80 -5.55 -0.46
CA CYS A 153 5.81 -5.41 0.59
C CYS A 153 4.36 -5.51 0.11
N PRO A 154 3.93 -5.19 -1.11
CA PRO A 154 2.59 -5.56 -1.57
C PRO A 154 2.42 -7.06 -1.96
N TYR A 155 3.42 -7.91 -1.74
CA TYR A 155 3.51 -9.29 -2.21
C TYR A 155 4.07 -10.25 -1.14
N PRO A 156 3.42 -11.38 -0.90
CA PRO A 156 3.75 -12.31 0.19
C PRO A 156 4.99 -13.19 0.00
N ASP A 157 5.63 -13.56 1.12
CA ASP A 157 6.55 -14.70 1.23
C ASP A 157 5.84 -16.07 1.37
N ARG A 158 6.53 -17.14 0.95
CA ARG A 158 6.05 -18.51 0.74
C ARG A 158 6.15 -19.42 1.98
N LYS A 159 5.12 -20.27 2.13
CA LYS A 159 4.97 -21.54 2.91
C LYS A 159 4.16 -21.49 4.21
N THR A 160 3.12 -22.31 4.22
CA THR A 160 2.13 -22.58 5.28
C THR A 160 2.60 -23.54 6.37
N PRO A 161 2.00 -23.43 7.57
CA PRO A 161 1.27 -24.53 8.19
C PRO A 161 -0.23 -24.36 7.88
N GLU A 162 -0.93 -25.47 7.62
CA GLU A 162 -2.40 -25.48 7.44
C GLU A 162 -3.09 -24.93 8.69
N TYR A 163 -3.84 -23.83 8.58
CA TYR A 163 -4.64 -23.28 9.67
C TYR A 163 -6.15 -23.31 9.37
N PRO A 164 -6.99 -23.63 10.38
CA PRO A 164 -8.45 -23.66 10.28
C PRO A 164 -9.05 -22.24 10.11
N PRO A 165 -10.36 -22.12 9.76
CA PRO A 165 -11.01 -20.86 9.41
C PRO A 165 -10.79 -19.69 10.39
N PHE A 166 -10.55 -18.51 9.79
CA PHE A 166 -10.10 -17.27 10.42
C PHE A 166 -11.03 -16.74 11.53
N THR A 167 -10.52 -16.57 12.76
CA THR A 167 -11.15 -15.72 13.80
C THR A 167 -10.39 -14.38 13.94
N PRO A 168 -11.02 -13.28 14.39
CA PRO A 168 -10.39 -11.96 14.53
C PRO A 168 -9.13 -11.92 15.41
N GLU A 169 -8.87 -12.98 16.20
CA GLU A 169 -7.67 -13.11 17.04
C GLU A 169 -6.54 -13.93 16.40
N GLN A 170 -6.72 -14.45 15.19
CA GLN A 170 -5.68 -15.19 14.48
C GLN A 170 -4.75 -14.27 13.69
N PRO A 171 -3.45 -14.61 13.57
CA PRO A 171 -2.54 -13.92 12.67
C PRO A 171 -3.12 -13.95 11.24
N LEU A 172 -3.03 -12.83 10.52
CA LEU A 172 -3.40 -12.78 9.11
C LEU A 172 -2.63 -13.86 8.35
N PRO A 173 -3.27 -14.59 7.42
CA PRO A 173 -2.53 -15.49 6.54
C PRO A 173 -1.52 -14.69 5.73
N LEU A 174 -0.43 -15.33 5.33
CA LEU A 174 0.41 -14.80 4.26
C LEU A 174 -0.43 -14.83 2.97
N GLU A 175 -0.35 -13.78 2.15
CA GLU A 175 -0.96 -13.79 0.82
C GLU A 175 -0.32 -14.94 -0.02
N GLU A 176 -0.97 -15.39 -1.09
CA GLU A 176 -0.33 -16.23 -2.12
C GLU A 176 -0.85 -15.77 -3.48
N ILE A 177 -0.03 -15.86 -4.54
CA ILE A 177 -0.59 -15.77 -5.90
C ILE A 177 -1.42 -17.04 -6.11
N PRO A 178 -2.69 -16.95 -6.52
CA PRO A 178 -3.45 -18.13 -6.89
C PRO A 178 -2.71 -18.92 -7.96
N ASP A 179 -2.54 -20.23 -7.77
CA ASP A 179 -2.05 -21.10 -8.81
C ASP A 179 -2.95 -20.96 -10.05
N GLU A 180 -2.36 -20.76 -11.22
CA GLU A 180 -3.08 -20.94 -12.48
C GLU A 180 -3.62 -22.38 -12.48
N ASP A 181 -4.90 -22.59 -12.79
CA ASP A 181 -5.41 -23.96 -12.94
C ASP A 181 -4.61 -24.70 -14.05
N GLU A 182 -4.63 -26.04 -14.07
CA GLU A 182 -3.88 -26.86 -15.04
C GLU A 182 -4.16 -26.50 -16.53
N TRP A 183 -5.14 -25.61 -16.79
CA TRP A 183 -5.59 -25.19 -18.10
C TRP A 183 -5.43 -23.68 -18.36
N GLY A 184 -4.87 -22.90 -17.43
CA GLY A 184 -4.71 -21.44 -17.54
C GLY A 184 -6.01 -20.68 -17.75
N ASN A 185 -7.14 -21.19 -17.25
CA ASN A 185 -8.48 -20.76 -17.62
C ASN A 185 -9.20 -19.91 -16.58
N ASP A 186 -8.75 -19.83 -15.33
CA ASP A 186 -9.36 -18.92 -14.36
C ASP A 186 -8.74 -17.52 -14.55
N PRO A 187 -9.51 -16.54 -15.05
CA PRO A 187 -8.98 -15.21 -15.29
C PRO A 187 -8.60 -14.58 -13.94
N GLN A 188 -7.34 -14.13 -13.83
CA GLN A 188 -6.92 -13.28 -12.71
C GLN A 188 -7.84 -12.05 -12.68
N ALA A 189 -8.23 -11.62 -11.49
CA ALA A 189 -9.08 -10.44 -11.33
C ALA A 189 -8.40 -9.24 -11.99
N GLN A 190 -9.08 -8.60 -12.94
CA GLN A 190 -8.53 -7.47 -13.70
C GLN A 190 -8.80 -6.14 -13.00
N TRP A 191 -8.68 -6.14 -11.68
CA TRP A 191 -8.94 -4.96 -10.88
C TRP A 191 -7.83 -3.94 -11.02
N VAL A 192 -8.22 -2.72 -11.34
CA VAL A 192 -7.36 -1.54 -11.26
C VAL A 192 -7.69 -0.81 -9.98
N HIS A 193 -6.67 -0.47 -9.18
CA HIS A 193 -6.88 0.32 -7.96
C HIS A 193 -7.55 1.68 -8.26
N GLY A 194 -7.15 2.29 -9.39
CA GLY A 194 -7.75 3.51 -9.93
C GLY A 194 -7.26 4.80 -9.28
N ASN A 195 -6.57 4.72 -8.14
CA ASN A 195 -5.96 5.86 -7.45
C ASN A 195 -4.74 5.45 -6.60
N MET A 196 -3.81 4.67 -7.18
CA MET A 196 -2.64 4.18 -6.44
C MET A 196 -1.57 5.28 -6.35
N THR A 197 -1.53 5.96 -5.22
CA THR A 197 -0.57 7.05 -4.94
C THR A 197 0.11 6.84 -3.59
N MET A 198 1.19 7.57 -3.31
CA MET A 198 1.88 7.52 -2.02
C MET A 198 1.01 7.99 -0.84
N ASP A 199 -0.04 8.77 -1.09
CA ASP A 199 -1.01 9.19 -0.06
C ASP A 199 -1.94 8.04 0.35
N ASN A 200 -2.14 7.05 -0.54
CA ASN A 200 -3.00 5.90 -0.34
C ASN A 200 -2.23 4.64 0.09
N ILE A 201 -0.96 4.79 0.49
CA ILE A 201 -0.16 3.73 1.09
C ILE A 201 0.22 4.17 2.49
N LEU A 202 -0.22 3.43 3.50
CA LEU A 202 0.10 3.68 4.91
C LEU A 202 1.33 2.88 5.33
N ILE A 203 2.12 3.47 6.22
CA ILE A 203 3.27 2.81 6.86
C ILE A 203 2.81 2.20 8.18
N GLY A 204 2.84 0.87 8.26
CA GLY A 204 2.57 0.12 9.48
C GLY A 204 3.78 -0.04 10.37
N ASP A 205 3.69 -0.93 11.34
CA ASP A 205 4.77 -1.19 12.28
C ASP A 205 6.03 -1.72 11.56
N HIS A 206 7.19 -1.36 12.10
CA HIS A 206 8.47 -1.89 11.66
C HIS A 206 9.00 -2.84 12.73
N ASN A 207 8.78 -4.13 12.49
CA ASN A 207 9.28 -5.18 13.37
C ASN A 207 10.51 -5.85 12.74
N PRO A 208 11.73 -5.52 13.19
CA PRO A 208 12.96 -6.09 12.63
C PRO A 208 13.19 -7.58 12.98
N LEU A 209 12.18 -8.25 13.55
CA LEU A 209 12.15 -9.68 13.81
C LEU A 209 11.20 -10.44 12.87
N ASP A 210 10.37 -9.74 12.10
CA ASP A 210 9.49 -10.33 11.08
C ASP A 210 10.25 -10.51 9.78
N GLY A 211 10.29 -11.75 9.26
CA GLY A 211 11.21 -12.17 8.20
C GLY A 211 11.18 -11.31 6.94
N GLU A 212 9.99 -11.13 6.35
CA GLU A 212 9.77 -10.34 5.12
C GLU A 212 10.01 -8.84 5.35
N HIS A 213 9.60 -8.33 6.52
CA HIS A 213 9.66 -6.92 6.89
C HIS A 213 10.90 -6.58 7.75
N ILE A 214 11.95 -7.40 7.65
CA ILE A 214 13.16 -7.23 8.46
C ILE A 214 13.93 -5.94 8.13
N LEU A 215 13.75 -5.43 6.91
CA LEU A 215 14.39 -4.20 6.39
C LEU A 215 13.41 -3.04 6.18
N THR A 216 12.11 -3.31 6.15
CA THR A 216 11.10 -2.33 5.74
C THR A 216 9.86 -2.46 6.61
N PRO A 217 9.21 -1.35 7.01
CA PRO A 217 7.88 -1.44 7.61
C PRO A 217 6.90 -2.12 6.65
N ILE A 218 5.85 -2.71 7.21
CA ILE A 218 4.73 -3.17 6.39
C ILE A 218 4.04 -1.96 5.72
N LEU A 219 3.77 -2.07 4.43
CA LEU A 219 3.01 -1.10 3.64
C LEU A 219 1.58 -1.61 3.53
N LYS A 220 0.61 -0.73 3.77
CA LYS A 220 -0.81 -1.06 3.68
C LYS A 220 -1.52 -0.14 2.70
N LEU A 221 -2.03 -0.73 1.61
CA LEU A 221 -2.84 -0.03 0.62
C LEU A 221 -4.24 0.27 1.21
N ILE A 222 -4.74 1.47 0.93
CA ILE A 222 -6.05 1.97 1.35
C ILE A 222 -6.76 2.66 0.17
N ASP A 223 -8.02 3.04 0.38
CA ASP A 223 -8.79 3.88 -0.55
C ASP A 223 -9.18 3.20 -1.86
N PHE A 224 -9.88 2.07 -1.74
CA PHE A 224 -10.39 1.28 -2.86
C PHE A 224 -11.66 1.86 -3.52
N GLY A 225 -12.01 3.12 -3.22
CA GLY A 225 -13.24 3.74 -3.74
C GLY A 225 -13.23 3.97 -5.26
N ALA A 226 -12.04 4.00 -5.87
CA ALA A 226 -11.83 4.15 -7.31
C ALA A 226 -11.62 2.83 -8.05
N VAL A 227 -11.73 1.68 -7.36
CA VAL A 227 -11.52 0.36 -7.98
C VAL A 227 -12.54 0.12 -9.09
N TYR A 228 -12.06 -0.42 -10.20
CA TYR A 228 -12.89 -0.91 -11.30
C TYR A 228 -12.27 -2.16 -11.93
N ASP A 229 -13.11 -2.94 -12.61
CA ASP A 229 -12.68 -4.09 -13.42
C ASP A 229 -12.29 -3.59 -14.81
N ALA A 230 -11.05 -3.83 -15.21
CA ALA A 230 -10.57 -3.45 -16.54
C ALA A 230 -11.10 -4.42 -17.60
N GLU A 231 -11.61 -3.86 -18.70
CA GLU A 231 -11.90 -4.66 -19.88
C GLU A 231 -10.59 -5.14 -20.51
N ASP A 232 -10.40 -6.47 -20.55
CA ASP A 232 -9.22 -7.09 -21.15
C ASP A 232 -9.61 -8.09 -22.25
N PRO A 233 -10.11 -7.61 -23.41
CA PRO A 233 -10.52 -8.48 -24.50
C PRO A 233 -9.35 -9.25 -25.13
N GLU A 234 -8.12 -8.74 -24.98
CA GLU A 234 -6.90 -9.32 -25.53
C GLU A 234 -6.18 -10.26 -24.56
N LYS A 235 -6.67 -10.42 -23.31
CA LYS A 235 -6.05 -11.21 -22.24
C LYS A 235 -4.58 -10.81 -22.00
N LYS A 236 -4.33 -9.51 -21.91
CA LYS A 236 -3.02 -8.90 -21.67
C LYS A 236 -2.76 -8.54 -20.20
N ASP A 237 -3.69 -8.91 -19.33
CA ASP A 237 -3.70 -8.57 -17.91
C ASP A 237 -3.72 -7.06 -17.67
N ILE A 238 -4.51 -6.33 -18.46
CA ILE A 238 -4.57 -4.86 -18.45
C ILE A 238 -4.75 -4.31 -17.03
N GLY A 239 -5.59 -4.93 -16.20
CA GLY A 239 -5.82 -4.47 -14.83
C GLY A 239 -4.56 -4.55 -13.97
N ILE A 240 -3.90 -5.70 -14.01
CA ILE A 240 -2.66 -5.98 -13.26
C ILE A 240 -1.52 -5.10 -13.76
N LYS A 241 -1.36 -4.99 -15.08
CA LYS A 241 -0.37 -4.14 -15.74
C LYS A 241 -0.52 -2.68 -15.35
N THR A 242 -1.76 -2.19 -15.25
CA THR A 242 -2.03 -0.83 -14.77
C THR A 242 -1.53 -0.64 -13.33
N ASN A 243 -1.78 -1.59 -12.43
CA ASN A 243 -1.27 -1.52 -11.06
C ASN A 243 0.27 -1.62 -11.02
N ILE A 244 0.88 -2.50 -11.82
CA ILE A 244 2.35 -2.63 -11.94
C ILE A 244 2.97 -1.30 -12.40
N TYR A 245 2.32 -0.61 -13.36
CA TYR A 245 2.76 0.69 -13.84
C TYR A 245 2.72 1.75 -12.72
N ASP A 246 1.66 1.79 -11.93
CA ASP A 246 1.53 2.72 -10.79
C ASP A 246 2.55 2.43 -9.68
N ILE A 247 2.80 1.16 -9.36
CA ILE A 247 3.89 0.75 -8.44
C ILE A 247 5.24 1.21 -9.00
N GLY A 248 5.49 0.98 -10.30
CA GLY A 248 6.69 1.46 -10.98
C GLY A 248 6.88 2.96 -10.86
N ARG A 249 5.78 3.74 -10.94
CA ARG A 249 5.80 5.19 -10.74
C ARG A 249 6.24 5.58 -9.34
N ILE A 250 5.64 4.96 -8.32
CA ILE A 250 6.00 5.19 -6.91
C ILE A 250 7.48 4.86 -6.69
N MET A 251 7.95 3.74 -7.22
CA MET A 251 9.33 3.31 -7.08
C MET A 251 10.32 4.23 -7.81
N ARG A 252 9.97 4.74 -9.00
CA ARG A 252 10.75 5.80 -9.68
C ARG A 252 10.90 7.03 -8.79
N ILE A 253 9.82 7.50 -8.18
CA ILE A 253 9.83 8.68 -7.29
C ILE A 253 10.75 8.43 -6.08
N LEU A 254 10.64 7.26 -5.45
CA LEU A 254 11.47 6.90 -4.30
C LEU A 254 12.97 6.77 -4.65
N MET A 255 13.28 6.26 -5.85
CA MET A 255 14.66 6.07 -6.32
C MET A 255 15.33 7.39 -6.75
N THR A 256 14.58 8.24 -7.46
CA THR A 256 15.11 9.48 -8.04
C THR A 256 14.99 10.68 -7.11
N LEU A 257 14.09 10.60 -6.11
CA LEU A 257 13.63 11.72 -5.30
C LEU A 257 13.01 12.87 -6.12
N ASP A 258 12.59 12.58 -7.34
CA ASP A 258 11.84 13.49 -8.22
C ASP A 258 10.36 13.10 -8.20
N ASP A 259 9.50 13.99 -7.71
CA ASP A 259 8.08 13.74 -7.52
C ASP A 259 7.19 14.07 -8.73
N GLU A 260 7.77 14.28 -9.92
CA GLU A 260 7.01 14.40 -11.16
C GLU A 260 6.15 13.14 -11.40
N TRP A 261 4.82 13.28 -11.34
CA TRP A 261 3.92 12.12 -11.43
C TRP A 261 3.91 11.49 -12.83
N ASP A 262 3.84 12.33 -13.88
CA ASP A 262 3.75 11.88 -15.27
C ASP A 262 4.84 12.50 -16.14
N PRO A 263 6.10 12.09 -15.95
CA PRO A 263 7.20 12.55 -16.79
C PRO A 263 7.00 12.10 -18.23
N ALA A 264 7.48 12.92 -19.18
CA ALA A 264 7.46 12.56 -20.58
C ALA A 264 8.29 11.28 -20.84
N PRO A 265 7.75 10.27 -21.53
CA PRO A 265 8.47 9.03 -21.76
C PRO A 265 9.67 9.24 -22.71
N GLY A 266 10.71 8.45 -22.50
CA GLY A 266 11.91 8.42 -23.33
C GLY A 266 12.30 7.01 -23.76
N ASP A 267 12.97 6.90 -24.90
CA ASP A 267 13.49 5.62 -25.40
C ASP A 267 14.73 5.20 -24.61
N VAL A 268 14.71 3.99 -24.07
CA VAL A 268 15.84 3.38 -23.37
C VAL A 268 16.24 2.09 -24.05
N THR A 269 17.51 1.69 -23.90
CA THR A 269 17.99 0.37 -24.35
C THR A 269 18.60 -0.36 -23.18
N VAL A 270 18.01 -1.49 -22.80
CA VAL A 270 18.41 -2.28 -21.63
C VAL A 270 18.56 -3.76 -21.99
N GLU A 271 19.36 -4.47 -21.21
CA GLU A 271 19.52 -5.92 -21.33
C GLU A 271 18.52 -6.63 -20.41
N ILE A 272 17.64 -7.46 -20.99
CA ILE A 272 16.67 -8.27 -20.26
C ILE A 272 16.91 -9.72 -20.67
N ASP A 273 17.28 -10.57 -19.71
CA ASP A 273 17.62 -11.99 -19.92
C ASP A 273 18.68 -12.22 -21.02
N GLY A 274 19.70 -11.36 -21.07
CA GLY A 274 20.77 -11.43 -22.08
C GLY A 274 20.37 -10.89 -23.46
N VAL A 275 19.18 -10.31 -23.60
CA VAL A 275 18.68 -9.74 -24.86
C VAL A 275 18.56 -8.23 -24.72
N GLN A 276 19.20 -7.50 -25.63
CA GLN A 276 19.04 -6.04 -25.74
C GLN A 276 17.65 -5.71 -26.27
N ARG A 277 16.92 -4.87 -25.53
CA ARG A 277 15.58 -4.38 -25.91
C ARG A 277 15.55 -2.87 -25.85
N THR A 278 14.89 -2.26 -26.83
CA THR A 278 14.67 -0.82 -26.90
C THR A 278 13.17 -0.54 -26.82
N PHE A 279 12.75 0.30 -25.88
CA PHE A 279 11.35 0.69 -25.69
C PHE A 279 11.24 2.05 -25.00
N ALA A 280 10.07 2.68 -25.15
CA ALA A 280 9.75 3.94 -24.47
C ALA A 280 9.24 3.67 -23.04
N THR A 281 9.70 4.45 -22.07
CA THR A 281 9.31 4.33 -20.66
C THR A 281 9.21 5.69 -19.99
N ALA A 282 8.24 5.86 -19.07
CA ALA A 282 8.12 7.06 -18.25
C ALA A 282 9.23 7.14 -17.17
N ALA A 283 9.95 6.05 -16.92
CA ALA A 283 11.08 6.02 -15.99
C ALA A 283 12.43 6.35 -16.66
N ALA A 284 12.44 6.94 -17.87
CA ALA A 284 13.66 7.14 -18.66
C ALA A 284 14.75 7.97 -17.94
N SER A 285 14.39 8.78 -16.93
CA SER A 285 15.36 9.50 -16.08
C SER A 285 16.30 8.59 -15.29
N LEU A 286 15.95 7.31 -15.10
CA LEU A 286 16.82 6.30 -14.48
C LEU A 286 17.88 5.73 -15.45
N HIS A 287 17.84 6.10 -16.74
CA HIS A 287 18.76 5.61 -17.76
C HIS A 287 19.73 6.72 -18.25
N PRO A 288 21.04 6.43 -18.40
CA PRO A 288 21.69 5.14 -18.17
C PRO A 288 21.97 4.90 -16.67
N ALA A 289 21.95 3.62 -16.25
CA ALA A 289 22.19 3.23 -14.86
C ALA A 289 23.53 3.74 -14.28
N SER A 290 24.52 4.04 -15.14
CA SER A 290 25.81 4.63 -14.74
C SER A 290 25.69 6.03 -14.10
N GLU A 291 24.60 6.75 -14.35
CA GLU A 291 24.32 8.04 -13.71
C GLU A 291 23.80 7.89 -12.27
N TRP A 292 23.44 6.67 -11.89
CA TRP A 292 22.87 6.31 -10.59
C TRP A 292 23.78 5.32 -9.83
N PRO A 293 25.01 5.71 -9.46
CA PRO A 293 26.02 4.79 -8.91
C PRO A 293 25.64 4.17 -7.55
N ASN A 294 24.60 4.68 -6.90
CA ASN A 294 24.10 4.21 -5.60
C ASN A 294 22.87 3.30 -5.73
N LEU A 295 22.35 3.11 -6.94
CA LEU A 295 21.17 2.30 -7.22
C LEU A 295 21.57 1.04 -7.99
N ASP A 296 20.91 -0.05 -7.66
CA ASP A 296 21.11 -1.33 -8.33
C ASP A 296 20.64 -1.26 -9.80
N PRO A 297 21.52 -1.55 -10.79
CA PRO A 297 21.15 -1.54 -12.21
C PRO A 297 19.99 -2.48 -12.56
N ASP A 298 19.83 -3.60 -11.85
CA ASP A 298 18.73 -4.52 -12.12
C ASP A 298 17.41 -3.95 -11.56
N LEU A 299 17.46 -3.28 -10.40
CA LEU A 299 16.30 -2.60 -9.84
C LEU A 299 15.84 -1.44 -10.74
N ILE A 300 16.81 -0.68 -11.28
CA ILE A 300 16.55 0.31 -12.33
C ILE A 300 15.85 -0.34 -13.52
N THR A 301 16.36 -1.47 -14.02
CA THR A 301 15.78 -2.18 -15.16
C THR A 301 14.35 -2.64 -14.88
N ILE A 302 14.07 -3.15 -13.67
CA ILE A 302 12.72 -3.52 -13.24
C ILE A 302 11.79 -2.32 -13.31
N VAL A 303 12.16 -1.17 -12.74
CA VAL A 303 11.33 0.06 -12.77
C VAL A 303 11.11 0.56 -14.19
N LEU A 304 12.15 0.54 -15.04
CA LEU A 304 12.02 0.91 -16.45
C LEU A 304 10.98 0.05 -17.17
N CYS A 305 10.97 -1.26 -16.93
CA CYS A 305 10.01 -2.19 -17.51
C CYS A 305 8.60 -1.99 -16.94
N CYS A 306 8.44 -1.81 -15.63
CA CYS A 306 7.13 -1.54 -15.02
C CYS A 306 6.47 -0.30 -15.62
N GLN A 307 7.25 0.75 -15.92
CA GLN A 307 6.77 1.99 -16.52
C GLN A 307 6.90 2.05 -18.06
N ALA A 308 7.04 0.90 -18.73
CA ALA A 308 7.04 0.87 -20.18
C ALA A 308 5.70 1.37 -20.76
N VAL A 309 5.77 2.20 -21.79
CA VAL A 309 4.59 2.78 -22.46
C VAL A 309 3.76 1.70 -23.16
N ASP A 310 4.46 0.73 -23.76
CA ASP A 310 3.84 -0.43 -24.38
C ASP A 310 3.70 -1.56 -23.35
N VAL A 311 2.46 -2.02 -23.15
CA VAL A 311 2.10 -3.07 -22.19
C VAL A 311 2.84 -4.38 -22.42
N ASP A 312 3.22 -4.67 -23.67
CA ASP A 312 3.95 -5.89 -24.02
C ASP A 312 5.40 -5.86 -23.51
N ASN A 313 5.92 -4.67 -23.17
CA ASN A 313 7.24 -4.48 -22.54
C ASN A 313 7.17 -4.44 -21.00
N GLN A 314 5.98 -4.36 -20.42
CA GLN A 314 5.81 -4.46 -18.97
C GLN A 314 5.93 -5.92 -18.52
N PRO A 315 6.46 -6.21 -17.32
CA PRO A 315 6.50 -7.56 -16.79
C PRO A 315 5.08 -8.05 -16.45
N SER A 316 4.80 -9.35 -16.61
CA SER A 316 3.66 -9.97 -15.91
C SER A 316 3.92 -10.00 -14.40
N LEU A 317 2.89 -10.22 -13.59
CA LEU A 317 3.05 -10.36 -12.15
C LEU A 317 4.07 -11.47 -11.79
N ALA A 318 3.99 -12.62 -12.45
CA ALA A 318 4.92 -13.73 -12.24
C ALA A 318 6.37 -13.37 -12.62
N GLN A 319 6.58 -12.65 -13.73
CA GLN A 319 7.90 -12.18 -14.14
C GLN A 319 8.47 -11.15 -13.16
N LEU A 320 7.65 -10.21 -12.71
CA LEU A 320 8.05 -9.20 -11.71
C LEU A 320 8.47 -9.90 -10.42
N MET A 321 7.67 -10.83 -9.91
CA MET A 321 8.00 -11.57 -8.69
C MET A 321 9.25 -12.42 -8.83
N HIS A 322 9.41 -13.13 -9.96
CA HIS A 322 10.63 -13.89 -10.20
C HIS A 322 11.87 -12.98 -10.24
N ALA A 323 11.77 -11.80 -10.87
CA ALA A 323 12.86 -10.84 -10.90
C ALA A 323 13.21 -10.35 -9.49
N LEU A 324 12.22 -9.93 -8.71
CA LEU A 324 12.39 -9.47 -7.33
C LEU A 324 12.97 -10.59 -6.43
N ASP A 325 12.44 -11.82 -6.50
CA ASP A 325 12.93 -13.00 -5.75
C ASP A 325 14.41 -13.25 -6.00
N HIS A 326 14.79 -13.23 -7.28
CA HIS A 326 16.17 -13.42 -7.68
C HIS A 326 17.09 -12.33 -7.11
N GLN A 327 16.63 -11.07 -7.09
CA GLN A 327 17.38 -9.96 -6.48
C GLN A 327 17.56 -10.20 -4.97
N ALA A 328 16.48 -10.48 -4.23
CA ALA A 328 16.52 -10.67 -2.78
C ALA A 328 17.41 -11.84 -2.36
N ALA A 329 17.38 -12.94 -3.13
CA ALA A 329 18.16 -14.14 -2.82
C ALA A 329 19.68 -13.93 -2.95
N ILE A 330 20.12 -13.01 -3.82
CA ILE A 330 21.53 -12.88 -4.21
C ILE A 330 22.15 -11.59 -3.64
N LYS A 331 21.39 -10.50 -3.61
CA LYS A 331 21.92 -9.15 -3.40
C LYS A 331 21.69 -8.64 -1.98
N ASN A 332 22.59 -9.08 -1.11
CA ASN A 332 22.69 -8.56 0.26
C ASN A 332 23.88 -7.58 0.39
N HIS A 333 24.05 -7.00 1.58
CA HIS A 333 25.15 -6.07 1.86
C HIS A 333 26.56 -6.59 1.51
N ILE A 334 26.80 -7.91 1.57
CA ILE A 334 28.10 -8.50 1.18
C ILE A 334 28.28 -8.41 -0.34
N TRP A 335 27.21 -8.66 -1.10
CA TRP A 335 27.20 -8.50 -2.55
C TRP A 335 27.47 -7.05 -2.94
N TYR A 336 26.70 -6.09 -2.41
CA TYR A 336 26.90 -4.66 -2.70
C TYR A 336 28.31 -4.18 -2.34
N ARG A 337 28.86 -4.66 -1.22
CA ARG A 337 30.25 -4.39 -0.83
C ARG A 337 31.26 -4.90 -1.84
N ARG A 338 31.06 -6.12 -2.38
CA ARG A 338 31.95 -6.72 -3.39
C ARG A 338 31.87 -5.98 -4.71
N GLN A 339 30.68 -5.52 -5.08
CA GLN A 339 30.47 -4.67 -6.25
C GLN A 339 30.93 -3.21 -6.06
N LYS A 340 31.40 -2.86 -4.85
CA LYS A 340 31.94 -1.53 -4.50
C LYS A 340 30.92 -0.39 -4.64
N PHE A 341 29.64 -0.68 -4.41
CA PHE A 341 28.61 0.36 -4.35
C PHE A 341 28.96 1.39 -3.28
N PRO A 342 28.89 2.71 -3.52
CA PRO A 342 29.28 3.70 -2.53
C PRO A 342 28.47 3.59 -1.22
N THR A 343 27.22 3.19 -1.35
CA THR A 343 26.22 3.02 -0.27
C THR A 343 26.23 1.64 0.38
N TRP A 344 27.13 0.70 0.03
CA TRP A 344 27.07 -0.68 0.56
C TRP A 344 26.99 -0.79 2.09
N ARG A 345 27.49 0.21 2.83
CA ARG A 345 27.42 0.24 4.30
C ARG A 345 25.99 0.44 4.81
N THR A 346 25.18 1.23 4.12
CA THR A 346 23.77 1.46 4.47
C THR A 346 22.90 0.24 4.17
N GLU A 347 23.38 -0.70 3.36
CA GLU A 347 22.71 -1.99 3.09
C GLU A 347 22.80 -3.00 4.24
N ARG A 348 23.60 -2.73 5.28
CA ARG A 348 23.67 -3.64 6.44
C ARG A 348 22.34 -3.56 7.20
N THR A 349 21.72 -4.71 7.49
CA THR A 349 20.45 -4.81 8.22
C THR A 349 20.37 -3.90 9.44
N ARG A 350 21.43 -3.81 10.24
CA ARG A 350 21.47 -2.91 11.40
C ARG A 350 21.34 -1.43 11.01
N ASP A 351 22.04 -1.00 9.97
CA ASP A 351 22.05 0.40 9.56
C ASP A 351 20.75 0.76 8.85
N VAL A 352 20.19 -0.14 8.02
CA VAL A 352 18.84 -0.02 7.49
C VAL A 352 17.83 0.18 8.62
N ASN A 353 17.85 -0.69 9.62
CA ASN A 353 16.85 -0.63 10.69
C ASN A 353 16.97 0.61 11.56
N LEU A 354 18.19 1.12 11.77
CA LEU A 354 18.39 2.41 12.43
C LEU A 354 17.80 3.55 11.60
N MET A 355 18.12 3.61 10.30
CA MET A 355 17.62 4.64 9.39
C MET A 355 16.09 4.63 9.29
N ILE A 356 15.49 3.45 9.09
CA ILE A 356 14.04 3.30 8.99
C ILE A 356 13.36 3.68 10.30
N ASN A 357 13.89 3.27 11.45
CA ASN A 357 13.32 3.66 12.75
C ASN A 357 13.44 5.16 13.00
N GLU A 358 14.54 5.79 12.60
CA GLU A 358 14.69 7.26 12.65
C GLU A 358 13.64 7.95 11.79
N LEU A 359 13.47 7.51 10.54
CA LEU A 359 12.48 8.06 9.61
C LEU A 359 11.03 7.86 10.08
N ILE A 360 10.73 6.75 10.76
CA ILE A 360 9.37 6.39 11.18
C ILE A 360 9.00 7.00 12.53
N TYR A 361 9.81 6.74 13.56
CA TYR A 361 9.44 7.01 14.96
C TYR A 361 10.02 8.32 15.52
N TYR A 362 10.96 8.96 14.80
CA TYR A 362 11.60 10.21 15.22
C TYR A 362 11.48 11.32 14.15
N PRO A 363 10.24 11.70 13.76
CA PRO A 363 9.98 12.70 12.72
C PRO A 363 10.36 14.13 13.11
#